data_AF-A0A535BRU7-F1
#
_entry.id   AF-A0A535BRU7-F1
#
_cell.length_a   1.000
_cell.length_b   1.000
_cell.length_c   1.000
_cell.angle_alpha   90.00
_cell.angle_beta   90.00
_cell.angle_gamma   90.00
#
_symmetry.space_group_name_H-M   'P 1'
#
loop_
_entity.id
_entity.type
_entity.pdbx_description
1 polymer ?
#
loop_
_entity_poly.entity_id
_entity_poly.type
_entity_poly.pdbx_seq_one_letter_code
_entity_poly.pdbx_strand_id
1 'polypeptide(L)'
;MSFVVDEIALVAPTMDALIWHGRWPLVGNLAPELDRVPFPAYRITVGAADRWFVETFDHARRRLPNPGELERLTNPTSFAPIRLQKAIRAINGLEPWDPTWDELTYASVLARCIVV
;
A
#
# COMPACT_ATOMS: atom_id res chain seq x y z
N MET A 1 -18.74 5.64 -5.86
CA MET A 1 -17.70 5.34 -6.86
C MET A 1 -17.87 3.88 -7.24
N SER A 2 -18.12 3.56 -8.51
CA SER A 2 -18.28 2.17 -9.00
C SER A 2 -16.98 1.72 -9.66
N PHE A 3 -16.44 0.59 -9.24
CA PHE A 3 -15.27 -0.04 -9.86
C PHE A 3 -15.75 -1.07 -10.89
N VAL A 4 -15.04 -1.19 -12.02
CA VAL A 4 -15.24 -2.30 -12.97
C VAL A 4 -14.61 -3.56 -12.36
N VAL A 5 -15.07 -4.75 -12.75
CA VAL A 5 -14.64 -6.07 -12.23
C VAL A 5 -13.12 -6.29 -12.27
N ASP A 6 -12.37 -5.47 -13.02
CA ASP A 6 -10.93 -5.57 -13.22
C ASP A 6 -10.13 -4.35 -12.70
N GLU A 7 -10.73 -3.49 -11.88
CA GLU A 7 -10.06 -2.31 -11.32
C GLU A 7 -9.58 -2.57 -9.89
N ILE A 8 -8.29 -2.34 -9.61
CA ILE A 8 -7.74 -2.42 -8.25
C ILE A 8 -8.18 -1.18 -7.47
N ALA A 9 -9.05 -1.38 -6.48
CA ALA A 9 -9.54 -0.26 -5.66
C ALA A 9 -8.53 0.18 -4.58
N LEU A 10 -7.92 -0.78 -3.90
CA LEU A 10 -7.06 -0.54 -2.73
C LEU A 10 -5.77 -1.35 -2.84
N VAL A 11 -4.67 -0.76 -2.38
CA VAL A 11 -3.37 -1.42 -2.25
C VAL A 11 -2.77 -1.03 -0.91
N ALA A 12 -2.37 -2.01 -0.11
CA ALA A 12 -1.76 -1.75 1.18
C ALA A 12 -0.85 -2.91 1.63
N PRO A 13 0.31 -2.61 2.22
CA PRO A 13 1.03 -3.59 3.02
C PRO A 13 0.21 -3.95 4.25
N THR A 14 -0.01 -5.24 4.48
CA THR A 14 -0.79 -5.72 5.62
C THR A 14 -0.22 -7.03 6.17
N MET A 15 -0.65 -7.39 7.37
CA MET A 15 -0.40 -8.70 7.96
C MET A 15 -1.60 -9.61 7.72
N ASP A 16 -1.42 -10.90 7.96
CA ASP A 16 -2.38 -11.96 7.68
C ASP A 16 -3.37 -12.22 8.82
N ALA A 17 -3.46 -11.35 9.84
CA ALA A 17 -4.23 -11.61 11.06
C ALA A 17 -5.70 -12.03 10.81
N LEU A 18 -6.40 -11.43 9.83
CA LEU A 18 -7.78 -11.84 9.51
C LEU A 18 -7.87 -13.16 8.75
N ILE A 19 -6.84 -13.54 8.00
CA ILE A 19 -6.72 -14.86 7.36
C ILE A 19 -6.40 -15.91 8.42
N TRP A 20 -5.36 -15.66 9.23
CA TRP A 20 -4.90 -16.54 10.31
C TRP A 20 -6.01 -16.89 11.30
N HIS A 21 -6.82 -15.90 11.70
CA HIS A 21 -7.94 -16.10 12.61
C HIS A 21 -9.23 -16.57 11.93
N GLY A 22 -9.19 -16.96 10.63
CA GLY A 22 -10.34 -17.49 9.90
C GLY A 22 -11.49 -16.50 9.71
N ARG A 23 -11.23 -15.20 9.86
CA ARG A 23 -12.23 -14.12 9.66
C ARG A 23 -12.40 -13.79 8.19
N TRP A 24 -11.34 -13.94 7.41
CA TRP A 24 -11.37 -13.92 5.95
C TRP A 24 -11.18 -15.35 5.45
N PRO A 25 -12.21 -15.99 4.86
CA PRO A 25 -12.05 -17.30 4.26
C PRO A 25 -11.13 -17.18 3.04
N LEU A 26 -10.18 -18.10 2.91
CA LEU A 26 -9.32 -18.19 1.74
C LEU A 26 -10.15 -18.75 0.56
N VAL A 27 -10.44 -17.89 -0.42
CA VAL A 27 -11.22 -18.27 -1.62
C VAL A 27 -10.35 -18.71 -2.80
N GLY A 28 -9.03 -18.50 -2.71
CA GLY A 28 -8.05 -18.88 -3.72
C GLY A 28 -6.64 -18.38 -3.35
N ASN A 29 -5.62 -18.97 -3.97
CA ASN A 29 -4.24 -18.52 -3.86
C ASN A 29 -3.66 -18.44 -5.28
N LEU A 30 -3.40 -17.23 -5.75
CA LEU A 30 -2.88 -16.95 -7.08
C LEU A 30 -1.63 -16.08 -6.93
N ALA A 31 -0.67 -16.26 -7.84
CA ALA A 31 0.44 -15.33 -7.95
C ALA A 31 -0.12 -13.96 -8.38
N PRO A 32 0.31 -12.84 -7.75
CA PRO A 32 -0.17 -11.52 -8.13
C PRO A 32 0.34 -11.13 -9.52
N GLU A 33 -0.50 -10.44 -10.30
CA GLU A 33 -0.10 -9.79 -11.55
C GLU A 33 0.77 -8.57 -11.22
N LEU A 34 2.09 -8.78 -11.10
CA LEU A 34 3.04 -7.77 -10.64
C LEU A 34 3.06 -6.49 -11.51
N ASP A 35 2.71 -6.60 -12.79
CA ASP A 35 2.64 -5.46 -13.71
C ASP A 35 1.46 -4.51 -13.40
N ARG A 36 0.47 -4.97 -12.64
CA ARG A 36 -0.75 -4.21 -12.31
C ARG A 36 -0.73 -3.67 -10.89
N VAL A 37 0.03 -4.28 -9.99
CA VAL A 37 0.06 -3.89 -8.57
C VAL A 37 1.16 -2.84 -8.36
N PRO A 38 0.82 -1.59 -7.97
CA PRO A 38 1.82 -0.58 -7.67
C PRO A 38 2.56 -0.96 -6.39
N PHE A 39 3.88 -1.11 -6.49
CA PHE A 39 4.75 -1.29 -5.34
C PHE A 39 5.31 0.08 -4.92
N PRO A 40 4.91 0.62 -3.75
CA PRO A 40 5.40 1.92 -3.31
C PRO A 40 6.89 1.86 -3.00
N ALA A 41 7.54 3.01 -2.99
CA ALA A 41 8.83 3.17 -2.36
C ALA A 41 8.67 3.93 -1.04
N TYR A 42 9.68 3.78 -0.19
CA TYR A 42 9.72 4.41 1.11
C TYR A 42 10.94 5.30 1.26
N ARG A 43 10.76 6.38 2.02
CA ARG A 43 11.89 7.07 2.62
C ARG A 43 12.27 6.35 3.92
N ILE A 44 13.55 6.07 4.07
CA ILE A 44 14.07 5.41 5.27
C ILE A 44 15.35 6.12 5.73
N THR A 45 15.66 5.96 7.01
CA THR A 45 16.99 6.28 7.56
C THR A 45 17.71 4.99 7.91
N VAL A 46 19.02 4.97 7.68
CA VAL A 46 19.85 3.81 7.99
C VAL A 46 21.06 4.29 8.78
N GLY A 47 21.15 3.86 10.04
CA GLY A 47 22.18 4.34 10.95
C GLY A 47 21.88 5.76 11.44
N ALA A 48 22.53 6.76 10.84
CA ALA A 48 22.39 8.15 11.26
C ALA A 48 21.05 8.75 10.82
N ALA A 49 20.43 9.54 11.70
CA ALA A 49 19.09 10.11 11.49
C ALA A 49 19.02 11.16 10.38
N ASP A 50 20.16 11.70 9.95
CA ASP A 50 20.27 12.73 8.91
C ASP A 50 20.50 12.15 7.50
N ARG A 51 20.72 10.83 7.39
CA ARG A 51 20.98 10.17 6.12
C ARG A 51 19.76 9.41 5.60
N TRP A 52 19.07 10.04 4.66
CA TRP A 52 17.89 9.48 4.01
C TRP A 52 18.23 8.63 2.79
N PHE A 53 17.44 7.59 2.60
CA PHE A 53 17.47 6.72 1.44
C PHE A 53 16.06 6.50 0.93
N VAL A 54 16.00 6.12 -0.35
CA VAL A 54 14.81 5.58 -0.98
C VAL A 54 14.97 4.07 -1.07
N GLU A 55 13.96 3.32 -0.64
CA GLU A 55 13.94 1.87 -0.65
C GLU A 55 12.65 1.33 -1.29
N THR A 56 12.78 0.30 -2.12
CA THR A 56 11.63 -0.38 -2.73
C THR A 56 10.88 -1.23 -1.70
N PHE A 57 9.58 -1.43 -1.93
CA PHE A 57 8.72 -2.23 -1.04
C PHE A 57 9.28 -3.62 -0.70
N ASP A 58 9.90 -4.28 -1.67
CA ASP A 58 10.50 -5.62 -1.53
C ASP A 58 11.88 -5.61 -0.84
N HIS A 59 12.37 -4.43 -0.43
CA HIS A 59 13.71 -4.20 0.12
C HIS A 59 14.87 -4.61 -0.81
N ALA A 60 14.61 -4.91 -2.09
CA ALA A 60 15.63 -5.38 -3.01
C ALA A 60 16.56 -4.25 -3.49
N ARG A 61 16.09 -2.99 -3.48
CA ARG A 61 16.84 -1.85 -4.00
C ARG A 61 16.80 -0.69 -3.01
N ARG A 62 17.97 -0.08 -2.80
CA ARG A 62 18.15 1.10 -1.96
C ARG A 62 19.10 2.09 -2.63
N ARG A 63 18.75 3.38 -2.66
CA ARG A 63 19.59 4.44 -3.23
C ARG A 63 19.43 5.77 -2.50
N LEU A 64 20.30 6.72 -2.82
CA LEU A 64 20.13 8.11 -2.40
C LEU A 64 18.92 8.74 -3.14
N PRO A 65 18.20 9.67 -2.49
CA PRO A 65 17.08 10.37 -3.10
C PRO A 65 17.56 11.40 -4.14
N ASN A 66 16.75 11.60 -5.17
CA ASN A 66 16.84 12.77 -6.04
C ASN A 66 16.31 14.03 -5.32
N PRO A 67 16.68 15.25 -5.75
CA PRO A 67 16.13 16.48 -5.18
C PRO A 67 14.59 16.50 -5.24
N GLY A 68 13.92 16.77 -4.12
CA GLY A 68 12.45 16.85 -4.05
C GLY A 68 11.72 15.49 -4.01
N GLU A 69 12.43 14.37 -3.97
CA GLU A 69 11.83 13.04 -3.99
C GLU A 69 11.25 12.62 -2.63
N LEU A 70 11.94 12.95 -1.53
CA LEU A 70 11.57 12.51 -0.17
C LEU A 70 10.23 13.09 0.31
N GLU A 71 9.82 14.23 -0.24
CA GLU A 71 8.58 14.93 0.04
C GLU A 71 7.37 14.14 -0.45
N ARG A 72 7.56 13.27 -1.46
CA ARG A 72 6.52 12.44 -2.05
C ARG A 72 6.45 11.05 -1.42
N LEU A 73 7.48 10.64 -0.68
CA LEU A 73 7.58 9.31 -0.09
C LEU A 73 7.15 9.29 1.38
N THR A 74 6.57 8.17 1.79
CA THR A 74 6.22 7.90 3.19
C THR A 74 7.27 7.03 3.84
N ASN A 75 7.29 7.02 5.18
CA ASN A 75 8.01 5.99 5.90
C ASN A 75 7.37 4.62 5.61
N PRO A 76 8.09 3.49 5.79
CA PRO A 76 7.48 2.17 5.73
C PRO A 76 6.34 2.08 6.74
N THR A 77 5.15 1.71 6.26
CA THR A 77 3.97 1.51 7.09
C THR A 77 3.36 0.15 6.79
N SER A 78 2.63 -0.38 7.77
CA SER A 78 1.77 -1.55 7.59
C SER A 78 0.40 -1.22 8.15
N PHE A 79 -0.64 -1.67 7.45
CA PHE A 79 -2.01 -1.39 7.80
C PHE A 79 -2.65 -2.63 8.41
N ALA A 80 -3.39 -2.44 9.49
CA ALA A 80 -4.19 -3.52 10.05
C ALA A 80 -5.22 -3.99 8.99
N PRO A 81 -5.36 -5.31 8.75
CA PRO A 81 -6.24 -5.84 7.70
C PRO A 81 -7.70 -5.43 7.86
N ILE A 82 -8.14 -5.10 9.08
CA ILE A 82 -9.48 -4.56 9.34
C ILE A 82 -9.73 -3.20 8.66
N ARG A 83 -8.70 -2.38 8.43
CA ARG A 83 -8.82 -1.11 7.69
C ARG A 83 -9.20 -1.37 6.23
N LEU A 84 -8.56 -2.34 5.59
CA LEU A 84 -8.93 -2.78 4.22
C LEU A 84 -10.37 -3.29 4.19
N GLN A 85 -10.79 -4.09 5.17
CA GLN A 85 -12.17 -4.57 5.24
C GLN A 85 -13.19 -3.42 5.28
N LYS A 86 -12.95 -2.42 6.14
CA LYS A 86 -13.85 -1.27 6.29
C LYS A 86 -13.85 -0.37 5.05
N ALA A 87 -12.69 -0.13 4.45
CA ALA A 87 -12.59 0.61 3.21
C ALA A 87 -13.36 -0.08 2.07
N ILE A 88 -13.24 -1.41 1.93
CA ILE A 88 -14.03 -2.19 0.95
C ILE A 88 -15.53 -2.07 1.24
N ARG A 89 -15.95 -2.20 2.50
CA ARG A 89 -17.35 -2.03 2.89
C ARG A 89 -17.88 -0.64 2.54
N ALA A 90 -17.09 0.40 2.77
CA ALA A 90 -17.47 1.77 2.44
C ALA A 90 -17.58 2.02 0.93
N ILE A 91 -16.66 1.46 0.14
CA ILE A 91 -16.75 1.49 -1.34
C ILE A 91 -18.08 0.88 -1.80
N ASN A 92 -18.54 -0.17 -1.12
CA ASN A 92 -19.82 -0.84 -1.40
C ASN A 92 -21.04 -0.22 -0.70
N GLY A 93 -20.89 0.97 -0.09
CA GLY A 93 -21.99 1.70 0.56
C GLY A 93 -22.49 1.10 1.88
N LEU A 94 -21.73 0.20 2.49
CA LEU A 94 -22.09 -0.48 3.74
C LEU A 94 -21.68 0.30 5.00
N GLU A 95 -20.79 1.28 4.86
CA GLU A 95 -20.41 2.24 5.90
C GLU A 95 -19.87 3.54 5.27
N PRO A 96 -19.82 4.67 6.01
CA PRO A 96 -19.20 5.90 5.50
C PRO A 96 -17.71 5.71 5.21
N TRP A 97 -17.20 6.43 4.20
CA TRP A 97 -15.77 6.50 3.94
C TRP A 97 -15.06 7.32 5.03
N ASP A 98 -14.00 6.77 5.60
CA ASP A 98 -13.11 7.47 6.53
C ASP A 98 -11.93 8.07 5.72
N PRO A 99 -11.66 9.40 5.81
CA PRO A 99 -10.56 10.04 5.08
C PRO A 99 -9.18 9.42 5.33
N THR A 100 -8.99 8.73 6.46
CA THR A 100 -7.75 7.98 6.72
C THR A 100 -7.54 6.81 5.75
N TRP A 101 -8.53 6.45 4.92
CA TRP A 101 -8.39 5.40 3.90
C TRP A 101 -7.96 5.94 2.54
N ASP A 102 -7.86 7.26 2.36
CA ASP A 102 -7.39 7.87 1.11
C ASP A 102 -5.99 7.37 0.72
N GLU A 103 -5.15 7.12 1.72
CA GLU A 103 -3.79 6.57 1.55
C GLU A 103 -3.77 5.11 1.07
N LEU A 104 -4.90 4.40 1.10
CA LEU A 104 -5.01 3.01 0.66
C LEU A 104 -5.46 2.91 -0.81
N THR A 105 -5.94 4.00 -1.39
CA THR A 105 -6.43 4.01 -2.78
C THR A 105 -5.29 3.75 -3.77
N TYR A 106 -5.61 3.08 -4.86
CA TYR A 106 -4.64 2.80 -5.92
C TYR A 106 -3.91 4.06 -6.39
N ALA A 107 -4.64 5.15 -6.64
CA ALA A 107 -4.07 6.43 -7.09
C ALA A 107 -3.05 7.00 -6.08
N SER A 108 -3.38 6.97 -4.78
CA SER A 108 -2.47 7.42 -3.72
C SER A 108 -1.22 6.54 -3.61
N VAL A 109 -1.34 5.23 -3.81
CA VAL A 109 -0.18 4.31 -3.81
C VAL A 109 0.69 4.53 -5.04
N LEU A 110 0.09 4.65 -6.22
CA LEU A 110 0.78 4.91 -7.48
C LEU A 110 1.60 6.22 -7.42
N ALA A 111 1.06 7.26 -6.79
CA ALA A 111 1.77 8.54 -6.61
C ALA A 111 3.05 8.45 -5.77
N ARG A 112 3.23 7.35 -5.02
CA ARG A 112 4.40 7.03 -4.18
C ARG A 112 5.28 5.94 -4.78
N CYS A 113 4.92 5.41 -5.94
CA CYS A 113 5.81 4.54 -6.70
C CYS A 113 6.94 5.38 -7.29
N ILE A 114 8.15 4.84 -7.23
CA ILE A 114 9.27 5.38 -8.00
C ILE A 114 9.51 4.48 -9.19
N VAL A 115 9.90 5.07 -10.30
CA VAL A 115 10.50 4.30 -11.40
C VAL A 115 11.89 3.89 -10.92
N VAL A 116 12.14 2.58 -10.89
CA VAL A 116 13.39 2.01 -10.37
C VAL A 116 14.32 1.58 -11.49
#